data_AF-A0A1G6IC66-F1
#
_entry.id   AF-A0A1G6IC66-F1
#
_cell.length_a   1.000
_cell.length_b   1.000
_cell.length_c   1.000
_cell.angle_alpha   90.00
_cell.angle_beta   90.00
_cell.angle_gamma   90.00
#
_symmetry.space_group_name_H-M   'P 1'
#
loop_
_entity.id
_entity.type
_entity.pdbx_description
1 polymer ?
#
loop_
_entity_poly.entity_id
_entity_poly.type
_entity_poly.pdbx_seq_one_letter_code
_entity_poly.pdbx_strand_id
1 'polypeptide(L)'
;MGENRSWIAILCLMGLGLVVIWGNSGDEWRQAEAKTKYKTVSVQEGDTLYRISRTHGVDVEQIAQLNDVEDPSLIQVGQKLRIPSPEKTKPQTEETDAVPAMARGKSLGEFTLTAYTSGPESTGKTPADPAYGVTSSGAPVTEGYTIAVDPDVIPIGSLVYIEGIGYRVAQDTGKAIQGKRIDVYMTDVNEARQFGVKKGVTVELVQ
;
A
#
# COMPACT_ATOMS: atom_id res chain seq x y z
N MET A 1 -34.19 -47.31 -49.83
CA MET A 1 -32.94 -46.56 -49.62
C MET A 1 -32.95 -46.08 -48.17
N GLY A 2 -32.34 -46.78 -47.21
CA GLY A 2 -30.90 -46.75 -46.88
C GLY A 2 -30.70 -45.87 -45.63
N GLU A 3 -31.01 -46.39 -44.43
CA GLU A 3 -30.10 -46.75 -43.31
C GLU A 3 -29.64 -45.53 -42.44
N ASN A 4 -30.15 -45.39 -41.21
CA ASN A 4 -29.65 -45.90 -39.90
C ASN A 4 -28.65 -44.91 -39.23
N ARG A 5 -28.72 -44.51 -37.94
CA ARG A 5 -29.02 -45.24 -36.68
C ARG A 5 -29.52 -44.31 -35.55
N SER A 6 -30.23 -44.92 -34.58
CA SER A 6 -30.47 -44.57 -33.15
C SER A 6 -29.51 -43.56 -32.49
N TRP A 7 -29.88 -42.78 -31.47
CA TRP A 7 -30.41 -43.19 -30.16
C TRP A 7 -31.36 -42.15 -29.52
N ILE A 8 -32.26 -42.67 -28.68
CA ILE A 8 -33.26 -41.99 -27.85
C ILE A 8 -32.62 -41.47 -26.55
N ALA A 9 -32.96 -40.25 -26.13
CA ALA A 9 -33.25 -39.90 -24.73
C ALA A 9 -34.17 -38.66 -24.68
N ILE A 10 -35.41 -38.92 -24.27
CA ILE A 10 -36.55 -38.02 -24.03
C ILE A 10 -36.17 -37.06 -22.89
N LEU A 11 -36.05 -35.73 -23.03
CA LEU A 11 -37.02 -34.66 -23.33
C LEU A 11 -38.15 -34.55 -22.29
N CYS A 12 -38.04 -33.59 -21.37
CA CYS A 12 -39.23 -32.96 -20.79
C CYS A 12 -39.05 -31.44 -20.83
N LEU A 13 -40.07 -30.79 -21.37
CA LEU A 13 -40.04 -29.55 -22.14
C LEU A 13 -39.79 -28.27 -21.34
N MET A 14 -39.11 -27.36 -22.04
CA MET A 14 -39.04 -25.93 -21.76
C MET A 14 -40.41 -25.26 -21.88
N GLY A 15 -40.63 -24.22 -21.07
CA GLY A 15 -40.87 -22.90 -21.65
C GLY A 15 -42.25 -22.25 -21.46
N LEU A 16 -42.16 -21.02 -20.94
CA LEU A 16 -43.02 -19.83 -21.17
C LEU A 16 -44.24 -19.63 -20.27
N GLY A 17 -44.05 -18.74 -19.29
CA GLY A 17 -45.12 -17.96 -18.67
C GLY A 17 -44.57 -16.62 -18.18
N LEU A 18 -45.11 -15.51 -18.70
CA LEU A 18 -44.80 -14.14 -18.27
C LEU A 18 -45.99 -13.60 -17.44
N VAL A 19 -45.68 -13.23 -16.19
CA VAL A 19 -46.31 -12.21 -15.31
C VAL A 19 -47.72 -12.47 -14.74
N VAL A 20 -47.84 -12.49 -13.39
CA VAL A 20 -48.35 -11.40 -12.51
C VAL A 20 -48.00 -11.75 -11.05
N ILE A 21 -47.59 -10.71 -10.31
CA ILE A 21 -47.15 -10.64 -8.90
C ILE A 21 -48.37 -10.60 -7.97
N TRP A 22 -48.25 -11.04 -6.71
CA TRP A 22 -48.78 -10.43 -5.47
C TRP A 22 -48.23 -11.28 -4.29
N GLY A 23 -47.22 -10.81 -3.55
CA GLY A 23 -47.31 -10.32 -2.14
C GLY A 23 -47.52 -11.47 -1.14
N ASN A 24 -46.82 -11.65 -0.01
CA ASN A 24 -46.03 -10.78 0.86
C ASN A 24 -45.35 -11.68 1.92
N SER A 25 -44.06 -11.49 2.19
CA SER A 25 -43.30 -11.85 3.42
C SER A 25 -41.81 -11.86 3.06
N GLY A 26 -41.18 -10.70 3.19
CA GLY A 26 -39.75 -10.52 2.92
C GLY A 26 -38.92 -11.02 4.09
N ASP A 27 -38.20 -12.12 3.87
CA ASP A 27 -37.06 -12.49 4.70
C ASP A 27 -35.83 -11.74 4.17
N GLU A 28 -35.50 -10.67 4.89
CA GLU A 28 -34.37 -9.78 4.70
C GLU A 28 -33.03 -10.54 4.84
N TRP A 29 -32.22 -10.67 3.79
CA TRP A 29 -30.77 -10.89 3.95
C TRP A 29 -30.13 -9.54 4.29
N ARG A 30 -30.16 -9.14 5.57
CA ARG A 30 -29.27 -8.08 6.07
C ARG A 30 -27.84 -8.61 6.00
N GLN A 31 -27.08 -8.18 5.00
CA GLN A 31 -25.63 -8.10 5.15
C GLN A 31 -25.37 -7.12 6.30
N ALA A 32 -24.94 -7.63 7.45
CA ALA A 32 -24.42 -6.77 8.49
C ALA A 32 -23.05 -6.27 8.01
N GLU A 33 -23.03 -5.13 7.32
CA GLU A 33 -21.83 -4.33 7.11
C GLU A 33 -21.24 -4.05 8.50
N ALA A 34 -20.17 -4.75 8.87
CA ALA A 34 -19.47 -4.49 10.11
C ALA A 34 -18.94 -3.06 10.06
N LYS A 35 -19.63 -2.13 10.74
CA LYS A 35 -19.29 -0.72 10.75
C LYS A 35 -17.91 -0.55 11.38
N THR A 36 -16.88 -0.33 10.55
CA THR A 36 -15.50 -0.11 11.00
C THR A 36 -15.47 1.00 12.04
N LYS A 37 -15.00 0.70 13.25
CA LYS A 37 -14.78 1.71 14.29
C LYS A 37 -13.53 2.51 13.94
N TYR A 38 -13.61 3.83 14.09
CA TYR A 38 -12.50 4.72 13.80
C TYR A 38 -12.40 5.86 14.83
N LYS A 39 -11.19 6.38 15.00
CA LYS A 39 -10.91 7.65 15.68
C LYS A 39 -10.76 8.74 14.63
N THR A 40 -11.19 9.96 14.93
CA THR A 40 -10.90 11.11 14.05
C THR A 40 -9.64 11.84 14.51
N VAL A 41 -8.73 12.13 13.59
CA VAL A 41 -7.51 12.92 13.79
C VAL A 41 -7.53 14.10 12.83
N SER A 42 -7.17 15.30 13.30
CA SER A 42 -6.99 16.47 12.43
C SER A 42 -5.54 16.53 11.97
N VAL A 43 -5.33 16.59 10.66
CA VAL A 43 -4.00 16.72 10.04
C VAL A 43 -3.36 18.02 10.50
N GLN A 44 -2.13 17.92 11.00
CA GLN A 44 -1.31 19.04 11.45
C GLN A 44 -0.26 19.40 10.39
N GLU A 45 0.38 20.55 10.55
CA GLU A 45 1.51 20.94 9.70
C GLU A 45 2.64 19.89 9.83
N GLY A 46 3.11 19.37 8.69
CA GLY A 46 4.13 18.32 8.65
C GLY A 46 3.60 16.89 8.75
N ASP A 47 2.29 16.68 8.95
CA ASP A 47 1.71 15.35 8.88
C ASP A 47 1.72 14.80 7.46
N THR A 48 2.01 13.50 7.34
CA THR A 48 1.75 12.70 6.15
C THR A 48 0.87 11.52 6.55
N LEU A 49 0.13 10.95 5.59
CA LEU A 49 -0.67 9.73 5.85
C LEU A 49 0.20 8.61 6.41
N TYR A 50 1.45 8.52 5.95
CA TYR A 50 2.48 7.64 6.49
C TYR A 50 2.80 7.90 7.97
N ARG A 51 3.10 9.14 8.37
CA ARG A 51 3.38 9.46 9.79
C ARG A 51 2.19 9.17 10.70
N ILE A 52 0.98 9.50 10.24
CA ILE A 52 -0.26 9.24 10.97
C ILE A 52 -0.46 7.73 11.12
N SER A 53 -0.28 6.96 10.03
CA SER A 53 -0.27 5.49 10.03
C SER A 53 0.66 4.93 11.11
N ARG A 54 1.93 5.34 11.12
CA ARG A 54 2.94 4.86 12.07
C ARG A 54 2.62 5.23 13.50
N THR A 55 2.10 6.43 13.73
CA THR A 55 1.69 6.91 15.05
C THR A 55 0.55 6.08 15.63
N HIS A 56 -0.37 5.64 14.78
CA HIS A 56 -1.56 4.90 15.17
C HIS A 56 -1.45 3.39 15.02
N GLY A 57 -0.37 2.88 14.43
CA GLY A 57 -0.18 1.45 14.16
C GLY A 57 -1.18 0.89 13.15
N VAL A 58 -1.56 1.69 12.15
CA VAL A 58 -2.54 1.34 11.12
C VAL A 58 -1.89 1.47 9.73
N ASP A 59 -2.31 0.65 8.78
CA ASP A 59 -1.79 0.70 7.41
C ASP A 59 -2.22 2.00 6.71
N VAL A 60 -1.32 2.58 5.90
CA VAL A 60 -1.59 3.78 5.10
C VAL A 60 -2.77 3.56 4.17
N GLU A 61 -2.82 2.41 3.52
CA GLU A 61 -3.86 2.04 2.55
C GLU A 61 -5.23 1.94 3.23
N GLN A 62 -5.28 1.37 4.44
CA GLN A 62 -6.51 1.30 5.23
C GLN A 62 -7.03 2.67 5.62
N ILE A 63 -6.12 3.61 5.94
CA ILE A 63 -6.50 5.00 6.21
C ILE A 63 -6.96 5.67 4.92
N ALA A 64 -6.23 5.50 3.80
CA ALA A 64 -6.58 6.10 2.52
C ALA A 64 -7.96 5.67 2.04
N GLN A 65 -8.23 4.36 2.03
CA GLN A 65 -9.53 3.77 1.67
C GLN A 65 -10.66 4.26 2.58
N LEU A 66 -10.45 4.32 3.90
CA LEU A 66 -11.50 4.77 4.83
C LEU A 66 -11.85 6.26 4.67
N ASN A 67 -10.95 7.05 4.07
CA ASN A 67 -11.10 8.48 3.87
C ASN A 67 -11.28 8.88 2.41
N ASP A 68 -11.43 7.90 1.51
CA ASP A 68 -11.54 8.12 0.06
C ASP A 68 -10.40 9.00 -0.48
N VAL A 69 -9.18 8.78 0.03
CA VAL A 69 -7.97 9.50 -0.41
C VAL A 69 -7.30 8.69 -1.50
N GLU A 70 -7.40 9.17 -2.75
CA GLU A 70 -6.80 8.51 -3.92
C GLU A 70 -5.28 8.62 -3.93
N ASP A 71 -4.73 9.75 -3.48
CA ASP A 71 -3.29 9.99 -3.39
C ASP A 71 -2.89 10.29 -1.94
N PRO A 72 -2.17 9.37 -1.27
CA PRO A 72 -1.75 9.53 0.11
C PRO A 72 -0.87 10.76 0.39
N SER A 73 -0.30 11.38 -0.64
CA SER A 73 0.53 12.58 -0.52
C SER A 73 -0.25 13.89 -0.43
N LEU A 74 -1.57 13.88 -0.67
CA LEU A 74 -2.39 15.10 -0.87
C LEU A 74 -3.24 15.54 0.35
N ILE A 75 -2.96 15.03 1.56
CA ILE A 75 -3.70 15.46 2.73
C ILE A 75 -3.43 16.93 3.09
N GLN A 76 -4.45 17.64 3.57
CA GLN A 76 -4.39 19.07 3.86
C GLN A 76 -4.42 19.35 5.35
N VAL A 77 -3.66 20.35 5.81
CA VAL A 77 -3.70 20.81 7.21
C VAL A 77 -5.13 21.18 7.60
N GLY A 78 -5.59 20.65 8.73
CA GLY A 78 -6.96 20.81 9.22
C GLY A 78 -7.96 19.77 8.68
N GLN A 79 -7.59 18.95 7.69
CA GLN A 79 -8.40 17.83 7.24
C GLN A 79 -8.63 16.83 8.38
N LYS A 80 -9.86 16.34 8.50
CA LYS A 80 -10.21 15.33 9.51
C LYS A 80 -10.14 13.94 8.88
N LEU A 81 -9.17 13.14 9.30
CA LEU A 81 -9.00 11.75 8.88
C LEU A 81 -9.62 10.80 9.89
N ARG A 82 -10.36 9.82 9.39
CA ARG A 82 -10.88 8.65 10.09
C ARG A 82 -9.77 7.60 10.11
N ILE A 83 -9.21 7.35 11.29
CA ILE A 83 -8.18 6.35 11.50
C ILE A 83 -8.85 5.10 12.05
N PRO A 84 -8.79 3.95 11.35
CA PRO A 84 -9.31 2.69 11.88
C PRO A 84 -8.80 2.44 13.29
N SER A 85 -9.68 2.07 14.22
CA SER A 85 -9.27 1.65 15.56
C SER A 85 -9.20 0.13 15.53
N PRO A 86 -8.01 -0.49 15.43
CA PRO A 86 -7.91 -1.91 15.71
C PRO A 86 -8.45 -2.13 17.12
N GLU A 87 -9.41 -3.05 17.30
CA GLU A 87 -9.83 -3.40 18.64
C GLU A 87 -8.60 -3.89 19.39
N LYS A 88 -8.37 -3.38 20.61
CA LYS A 88 -7.24 -3.78 21.47
C LYS A 88 -7.41 -5.24 21.91
N THR A 89 -7.23 -6.17 21.00
CA THR A 89 -6.79 -7.52 21.33
C THR A 89 -5.31 -7.39 21.67
N LYS A 90 -4.89 -7.98 22.79
CA LYS A 90 -3.49 -8.06 23.24
C LYS A 90 -2.56 -8.40 22.07
N PRO A 91 -1.29 -7.97 22.06
CA PRO A 91 -0.38 -8.19 20.93
C PRO A 91 -0.22 -9.68 20.68
N GLN A 92 -1.04 -10.21 19.79
CA GLN A 92 -0.78 -11.44 19.11
C GLN A 92 0.14 -11.03 17.98
N THR A 93 1.35 -11.59 18.02
CA THR A 93 2.23 -11.69 16.87
C THR A 93 1.47 -12.41 15.76
N GLU A 94 0.59 -11.70 15.07
CA GLU A 94 0.04 -12.10 13.79
C GLU A 94 0.79 -11.29 12.75
N GLU A 95 1.66 -12.00 12.03
CA GLU A 95 2.15 -11.62 10.72
C GLU A 95 0.99 -11.05 9.90
N THR A 96 1.19 -9.88 9.31
CA THR A 96 0.18 -9.19 8.52
C THR A 96 -0.07 -9.95 7.20
N ASP A 97 -1.02 -10.89 7.23
CA ASP A 97 -1.56 -11.62 6.06
C ASP A 97 -2.97 -11.14 5.67
N ALA A 98 -3.24 -9.83 5.70
CA ALA A 98 -4.55 -9.30 5.27
C ALA A 98 -4.55 -7.87 4.71
N VAL A 99 -3.67 -7.61 3.74
CA VAL A 99 -4.07 -7.02 2.44
C VAL A 99 -4.05 -8.25 1.50
N PRO A 100 -4.74 -8.37 0.33
CA PRO A 100 -4.53 -9.56 -0.50
C PRO A 100 -3.03 -9.76 -0.60
N ALA A 101 -2.54 -10.94 -0.25
CA ALA A 101 -1.14 -11.27 -0.46
C ALA A 101 -0.92 -11.15 -1.97
N MET A 102 -0.64 -9.93 -2.45
CA MET A 102 0.29 -9.72 -3.54
C MET A 102 1.46 -10.57 -3.08
N ALA A 103 1.62 -11.74 -3.70
CA ALA A 103 2.31 -12.84 -3.07
C ALA A 103 3.66 -12.29 -2.64
N ARG A 104 3.90 -12.20 -1.32
CA ARG A 104 5.18 -11.77 -0.77
C ARG A 104 6.20 -12.66 -1.46
N GLY A 105 6.91 -12.07 -2.40
CA GLY A 105 7.41 -12.80 -3.56
C GLY A 105 8.81 -13.29 -3.29
N LYS A 106 9.74 -12.93 -4.17
CA LYS A 106 11.12 -13.36 -4.03
C LYS A 106 11.80 -12.63 -2.86
N SER A 107 12.20 -13.37 -1.84
CA SER A 107 13.13 -12.84 -0.83
C SER A 107 14.43 -12.40 -1.49
N LEU A 108 14.85 -11.16 -1.21
CA LEU A 108 16.13 -10.60 -1.64
C LEU A 108 17.20 -10.72 -0.54
N GLY A 109 16.81 -11.19 0.65
CA GLY A 109 17.65 -11.33 1.83
C GLY A 109 17.80 -10.03 2.62
N GLU A 110 18.91 -9.92 3.36
CA GLU A 110 19.16 -8.80 4.26
C GLU A 110 19.84 -7.60 3.59
N PHE A 111 19.35 -6.40 3.90
CA PHE A 111 19.84 -5.12 3.39
C PHE A 111 20.36 -4.21 4.51
N THR A 112 21.20 -3.25 4.11
CA THR A 112 21.53 -2.08 4.92
C THR A 112 20.68 -0.90 4.47
N LEU A 113 20.01 -0.24 5.41
CA LEU A 113 19.13 0.88 5.14
C LEU A 113 19.70 2.17 5.73
N THR A 114 19.60 3.23 4.94
CA THR A 114 19.79 4.63 5.35
C THR A 114 18.53 5.43 5.03
N ALA A 115 18.51 6.70 5.41
CA ALA A 115 17.47 7.62 4.99
C ALA A 115 18.07 8.89 4.39
N TYR A 116 17.37 9.46 3.42
CA TYR A 116 17.73 10.71 2.77
C TYR A 116 16.51 11.60 2.61
N THR A 117 16.75 12.90 2.44
CA THR A 117 15.70 13.87 2.14
C THR A 117 15.98 14.56 0.79
N SER A 118 15.08 15.44 0.36
CA SER A 118 15.31 16.29 -0.82
C SER A 118 16.25 17.47 -0.54
N GLY A 119 16.54 17.76 0.73
CA GLY A 119 17.26 18.95 1.19
C GLY A 119 18.73 19.02 0.77
N PRO A 120 19.39 20.17 1.01
CA PRO A 120 20.78 20.39 0.65
C PRO A 120 21.74 19.40 1.33
N GLU A 121 21.38 18.92 2.51
CA GLU A 121 22.17 17.96 3.29
C GLU A 121 22.26 16.57 2.64
N SER A 122 21.31 16.23 1.76
CA SER A 122 21.28 14.94 1.07
C SER A 122 21.55 15.09 -0.43
N THR A 123 20.99 16.10 -1.08
CA THR A 123 21.05 16.24 -2.54
C THR A 123 21.83 17.47 -3.01
N GLY A 124 22.20 18.37 -2.11
CA GLY A 124 22.77 19.68 -2.44
C GLY A 124 21.77 20.68 -3.04
N LYS A 125 20.47 20.35 -3.08
CA LYS A 125 19.41 21.17 -3.68
C LYS A 125 18.54 21.86 -2.64
N THR A 126 18.03 23.02 -3.00
CA THR A 126 17.08 23.84 -2.22
C THR A 126 15.69 23.80 -2.84
N PRO A 127 14.62 24.19 -2.12
CA PRO A 127 13.27 24.27 -2.69
C PRO A 127 13.14 25.17 -3.93
N ALA A 128 14.13 26.04 -4.19
CA ALA A 128 14.17 26.89 -5.39
C ALA A 128 14.71 26.16 -6.63
N ASP A 129 15.31 24.97 -6.47
CA ASP A 129 15.86 24.19 -7.56
C ASP A 129 14.76 23.41 -8.31
N PRO A 130 14.72 23.43 -9.65
CA PRO A 130 13.70 22.73 -10.44
C PRO A 130 13.67 21.20 -10.25
N ALA A 131 14.78 20.64 -9.76
CA ALA A 131 14.94 19.21 -9.48
C ALA A 131 14.80 18.87 -7.99
N TYR A 132 14.30 19.80 -7.16
CA TYR A 132 14.03 19.57 -5.75
C TYR A 132 12.82 18.64 -5.58
N GLY A 133 13.01 17.52 -4.89
CA GLY A 133 11.94 16.54 -4.67
C GLY A 133 11.47 15.82 -5.95
N VAL A 134 12.26 15.84 -7.02
CA VAL A 134 11.96 15.13 -8.27
C VAL A 134 12.84 13.89 -8.35
N THR A 135 12.23 12.70 -8.47
CA THR A 135 12.96 11.43 -8.69
C THR A 135 13.60 11.41 -10.08
N SER A 136 14.55 10.50 -10.29
CA SER A 136 15.12 10.25 -11.62
C SER A 136 14.09 9.86 -12.70
N SER A 137 12.90 9.39 -12.30
CA SER A 137 11.76 9.11 -13.18
C SER A 137 10.86 10.31 -13.48
N GLY A 138 11.12 11.49 -12.87
CA GLY A 138 10.33 12.71 -13.07
C GLY A 138 9.08 12.85 -12.21
N ALA A 139 8.84 11.91 -11.28
CA ALA A 139 7.74 11.98 -10.33
C ALA A 139 8.14 12.77 -9.06
N PRO A 140 7.20 13.43 -8.37
CA PRO A 140 7.47 13.95 -7.04
C PRO A 140 7.74 12.79 -6.07
N VAL A 141 8.78 12.91 -5.24
CA VAL A 141 9.05 11.95 -4.16
C VAL A 141 7.90 11.96 -3.15
N THR A 142 7.46 10.76 -2.75
CA THR A 142 6.40 10.61 -1.74
C THR A 142 6.95 9.85 -0.54
N GLU A 143 6.90 10.47 0.63
CA GLU A 143 7.29 9.82 1.88
C GLU A 143 6.37 8.65 2.20
N GLY A 144 6.96 7.53 2.60
CA GLY A 144 6.24 6.27 2.73
C GLY A 144 6.12 5.48 1.42
N TYR A 145 6.61 6.01 0.29
CA TYR A 145 6.54 5.36 -1.02
C TYR A 145 7.92 5.18 -1.67
N THR A 146 8.69 6.25 -1.82
CA THR A 146 9.94 6.26 -2.61
C THR A 146 11.13 5.66 -1.86
N ILE A 147 11.88 4.77 -2.51
CA ILE A 147 13.22 4.34 -2.08
C ILE A 147 14.24 4.47 -3.23
N ALA A 148 15.50 4.71 -2.85
CA ALA A 148 16.64 4.60 -3.76
C ALA A 148 17.30 3.23 -3.61
N VAL A 149 17.66 2.60 -4.74
CA VAL A 149 18.18 1.21 -4.79
C VAL A 149 19.31 1.08 -5.81
N ASP A 150 19.98 -0.07 -5.79
CA ASP A 150 20.78 -0.57 -6.91
C ASP A 150 19.86 -1.29 -7.92
N PRO A 151 19.70 -0.80 -9.16
CA PRO A 151 18.84 -1.40 -10.18
C PRO A 151 19.20 -2.84 -10.57
N ASP A 152 20.47 -3.24 -10.41
CA ASP A 152 20.92 -4.60 -10.72
C ASP A 152 20.45 -5.60 -9.65
N VAL A 153 20.08 -5.11 -8.46
CA VAL A 153 19.57 -5.91 -7.34
C VAL A 153 18.05 -5.78 -7.21
N ILE A 154 17.52 -4.56 -7.30
CA ILE A 154 16.09 -4.24 -7.26
C ILE A 154 15.76 -3.39 -8.48
N PRO A 155 15.11 -3.95 -9.52
CA PRO A 155 14.75 -3.18 -10.70
C PRO A 155 13.88 -1.96 -10.36
N ILE A 156 14.11 -0.83 -11.04
CA ILE A 156 13.26 0.36 -10.89
C ILE A 156 11.81 0.03 -11.26
N GLY A 157 10.88 0.57 -10.47
CA GLY A 157 9.45 0.28 -10.53
C GLY A 157 9.00 -0.89 -9.66
N SER A 158 9.94 -1.66 -9.08
CA SER A 158 9.59 -2.78 -8.20
C SER A 158 8.91 -2.31 -6.92
N LEU A 159 7.81 -2.97 -6.57
CA LEU A 159 7.22 -2.92 -5.23
C LEU A 159 7.98 -3.90 -4.33
N VAL A 160 8.45 -3.43 -3.18
CA VAL A 160 9.13 -4.25 -2.17
C VAL A 160 8.45 -4.13 -0.83
N TYR A 161 8.48 -5.21 -0.05
CA TYR A 161 8.19 -5.16 1.38
C TYR A 161 9.51 -5.09 2.15
N ILE A 162 9.63 -4.12 3.05
CA ILE A 162 10.81 -3.92 3.90
C ILE A 162 10.40 -4.16 5.35
N GLU A 163 11.01 -5.14 6.00
CA GLU A 163 10.69 -5.51 7.37
C GLU A 163 10.79 -4.31 8.34
N GLY A 164 9.74 -4.10 9.14
CA GLY A 164 9.64 -3.00 10.11
C GLY A 164 9.30 -1.63 9.50
N ILE A 165 9.36 -1.48 8.18
CA ILE A 165 9.12 -0.22 7.43
C ILE A 165 7.85 -0.29 6.58
N GLY A 166 7.55 -1.44 6.00
CA GLY A 166 6.39 -1.69 5.14
C GLY A 166 6.71 -1.60 3.65
N TYR A 167 5.66 -1.49 2.84
CA TYR A 167 5.76 -1.46 1.38
C TYR A 167 6.42 -0.18 0.86
N ARG A 168 7.26 -0.31 -0.17
CA ARG A 168 7.96 0.80 -0.84
C ARG A 168 8.15 0.50 -2.33
N VAL A 169 8.34 1.54 -3.14
CA VAL A 169 8.59 1.43 -4.58
C VAL A 169 9.98 1.97 -4.91
N ALA A 170 10.75 1.15 -5.63
CA ALA A 170 12.03 1.54 -6.19
C ALA A 170 11.86 2.59 -7.27
N GLN A 171 12.12 3.87 -6.95
CA GLN A 171 11.92 4.99 -7.88
C GLN A 171 13.17 5.83 -8.08
N ASP A 172 14.23 5.56 -7.32
CA ASP A 172 15.45 6.34 -7.41
C ASP A 172 16.72 5.48 -7.34
N THR A 173 17.85 6.08 -7.70
CA THR A 173 19.18 5.48 -7.64
C THR A 173 20.17 6.46 -7.04
N GLY A 174 21.26 5.95 -6.48
CA GLY A 174 22.33 6.79 -5.95
C GLY A 174 23.68 6.13 -6.17
N LYS A 175 24.71 6.93 -6.48
CA LYS A 175 26.08 6.39 -6.69
C LYS A 175 26.60 5.60 -5.49
N ALA A 176 26.17 5.97 -4.28
CA ALA A 176 26.52 5.30 -3.03
C ALA A 176 25.58 4.15 -2.65
N ILE A 177 24.48 3.96 -3.38
CA ILE A 177 23.47 2.93 -3.14
C ILE A 177 23.73 1.78 -4.11
N GLN A 178 24.67 0.92 -3.73
CA GLN A 178 25.12 -0.24 -4.50
C GLN A 178 24.91 -1.53 -3.72
N GLY A 179 24.60 -2.62 -4.42
CA GLY A 179 24.36 -3.93 -3.85
C GLY A 179 23.13 -3.96 -2.94
N LYS A 180 23.26 -4.64 -1.79
CA LYS A 180 22.19 -4.76 -0.79
C LYS A 180 22.08 -3.54 0.13
N ARG A 181 21.92 -2.36 -0.48
CA ARG A 181 21.69 -1.09 0.22
C ARG A 181 20.45 -0.41 -0.33
N ILE A 182 19.65 0.16 0.57
CA ILE A 182 18.45 0.95 0.26
C ILE A 182 18.55 2.28 0.99
N ASP A 183 18.20 3.37 0.31
CA ASP A 183 18.01 4.68 0.95
C ASP A 183 16.52 5.00 0.98
N VAL A 184 15.97 5.21 2.18
CA VAL A 184 14.55 5.47 2.38
C VAL A 184 14.30 6.98 2.34
N TYR A 185 13.41 7.42 1.45
CA TYR A 185 13.06 8.83 1.39
C TYR A 185 12.25 9.26 2.62
N MET A 186 12.64 10.39 3.21
CA MET A 186 11.93 11.04 4.31
C MET A 186 11.84 12.55 4.03
N THR A 187 10.75 13.18 4.46
CA THR A 187 10.57 14.63 4.30
C THR A 187 11.28 15.43 5.39
N ASP A 188 11.40 14.87 6.60
CA ASP A 188 12.00 15.56 7.75
C ASP A 188 13.46 15.13 7.98
N VAL A 189 14.35 16.12 8.06
CA VAL A 189 15.79 15.91 8.25
C VAL A 189 16.11 15.31 9.62
N ASN A 190 15.37 15.66 10.66
CA ASN A 190 15.59 15.11 11.99
C ASN A 190 15.13 13.65 12.05
N GLU A 191 14.02 13.32 11.39
CA GLU A 191 13.56 11.94 11.24
C GLU A 191 14.58 11.09 10.49
N ALA A 192 15.13 11.59 9.37
CA ALA A 192 16.20 10.91 8.63
C ALA A 192 17.45 10.66 9.49
N ARG A 193 17.83 11.64 10.33
CA ARG A 193 18.94 11.48 11.27
C ARG A 193 18.65 10.46 12.37
N GLN A 194 17.43 10.46 12.92
CA GLN A 194 17.00 9.51 13.95
C GLN A 194 16.84 8.09 13.40
N PHE A 195 16.46 7.96 12.13
CA PHE A 195 16.36 6.66 11.46
C PHE A 195 17.69 5.91 11.50
N GLY A 196 18.79 6.65 11.31
CA GLY A 196 20.16 6.15 11.41
C GLY A 196 20.47 5.08 10.34
N VAL A 197 21.45 4.22 10.64
CA VAL A 197 21.77 3.07 9.78
C VAL A 197 21.14 1.83 10.38
N LYS A 198 20.30 1.13 9.62
CA LYS A 198 19.75 -0.18 10.00
C LYS A 198 20.43 -1.26 9.16
N LYS A 199 20.82 -2.36 9.79
CA LYS A 199 21.49 -3.49 9.12
C LYS A 199 20.70 -4.77 9.38
N GLY A 200 20.82 -5.75 8.49
CA GLY A 200 20.16 -7.04 8.66
C GLY A 200 18.65 -6.97 8.44
N VAL A 201 18.16 -6.00 7.65
CA VAL A 201 16.72 -5.82 7.44
C VAL A 201 16.28 -6.67 6.25
N THR A 202 15.29 -7.52 6.46
CA THR A 202 14.76 -8.40 5.41
C THR A 202 13.98 -7.61 4.37
N VAL A 203 14.24 -7.90 3.09
CA VAL A 203 13.53 -7.29 1.95
C VAL A 203 13.01 -8.35 1.00
N GLU A 204 11.77 -8.18 0.54
CA GLU A 204 11.08 -9.09 -0.37
C GLU A 204 10.53 -8.32 -1.56
N LEU A 205 10.66 -8.86 -2.77
CA LEU A 205 9.95 -8.36 -3.95
C LEU A 205 8.50 -8.80 -3.89
N VAL A 206 7.59 -7.88 -4.19
CA VAL A 206 6.17 -8.18 -4.32
C VAL A 206 5.87 -8.52 -5.78
N GLN A 207 5.14 -9.61 -6.04
CA GLN A 207 4.85 -10.13 -7.39
C GLN A 207 3.35 -10.21 -7.66
#